data_AF-X1CBR8-F1
#
_entry.id   AF-X1CBR8-F1
#
_cell.length_a   1.000
_cell.length_b   1.000
_cell.length_c   1.000
_cell.angle_alpha   90.00
_cell.angle_beta   90.00
_cell.angle_gamma   90.00
#
_symmetry.space_group_name_H-M   'P 1'
#
loop_
_entity.id
_entity.type
_entity.pdbx_description
1 polymer ?
#
loop_
_entity_poly.entity_id
_entity_poly.type
_entity_poly.pdbx_seq_one_letter_code
_entity_poly.pdbx_strand_id
1 'polypeptide(L)' 'MSDRIMVMHEGKCTGILDRKDATQEKIMALATGTKNYSGV' A
#
# COMPACT_ATOMS: atom_id res chain seq x y z
N MET A 1 11.30 7.61 13.36
CA MET A 1 10.95 6.20 13.07
C MET A 1 9.50 6.19 12.66
N SER A 2 9.17 5.72 11.46
CA SER A 2 7.79 5.66 10.99
C SER A 2 7.27 4.25 11.20
N ASP A 3 6.24 4.12 12.03
CA ASP A 3 5.60 2.82 12.32
C ASP A 3 4.76 2.33 11.14
N ARG A 4 4.22 3.28 10.35
CA ARG A 4 3.31 3.04 9.23
C ARG A 4 3.66 3.90 8.02
N ILE A 5 3.52 3.32 6.84
CA ILE A 5 3.77 3.92 5.52
C ILE A 5 2.43 3.96 4.78
N MET A 6 1.93 5.17 4.53
CA MET A 6 0.71 5.38 3.73
C MET A 6 1.08 5.46 2.24
N VAL A 7 0.33 4.75 1.40
CA VAL A 7 0.43 4.83 -0.06
C VAL A 7 -0.79 5.59 -0.59
N MET A 8 -0.53 6.53 -1.50
CA MET A 8 -1.58 7.32 -2.16
C MET A 8 -1.51 7.10 -3.68
N HIS A 9 -2.69 7.07 -4.31
CA HIS A 9 -2.87 7.05 -5.75
C HIS A 9 -4.04 7.97 -6.10
N GLU A 10 -3.84 8.89 -7.06
CA GLU A 10 -4.87 9.83 -7.52
C GLU A 10 -5.56 10.62 -6.39
N GLY A 11 -4.79 11.08 -5.40
CA GLY A 11 -5.32 11.85 -4.28
C GLY A 11 -6.14 11.02 -3.27
N LYS A 12 -6.21 9.69 -3.44
CA LYS A 12 -6.86 8.77 -2.50
C LYS A 12 -5.82 7.95 -1.76
N CYS A 13 -6.08 7.67 -0.48
CA CYS A 13 -5.32 6.70 0.28
C CYS A 13 -5.66 5.30 -0.24
N THR A 14 -4.68 4.60 -0.81
CA THR A 14 -4.87 3.25 -1.34
C THR A 14 -4.54 2.18 -0.32
N GLY A 15 -3.70 2.48 0.68
CA GLY A 15 -3.43 1.59 1.79
C GLY A 15 -2.39 2.13 2.76
N ILE A 16 -2.28 1.45 3.90
CA ILE A 16 -1.27 1.74 4.93
C ILE A 16 -0.55 0.42 5.22
N LEU A 17 0.77 0.42 5.12
CA LEU A 17 1.65 -0.71 5.39
C LEU A 17 2.42 -0.46 6.67
N ASP A 18 2.59 -1.48 7.52
CA ASP A 18 3.60 -1.43 8.56
C ASP A 18 5.00 -1.46 7.92
N ARG A 19 6.00 -0.90 8.59
CA ARG A 19 7.39 -0.88 8.08
C ARG A 19 7.92 -2.26 7.66
N LYS A 20 7.57 -3.30 8.41
CA LYS A 20 7.97 -4.70 8.16
C LYS A 20 7.34 -5.28 6.87
N ASP A 21 6.21 -4.72 6.46
CA ASP A 21 5.40 -5.20 5.34
C ASP A 21 5.54 -4.30 4.10
N ALA A 22 6.32 -3.22 4.18
CA ALA A 22 6.54 -2.27 3.10
C ALA A 22 7.53 -2.78 2.04
N THR A 23 7.22 -3.92 1.42
CA THR A 23 7.99 -4.46 0.29
C THR A 23 7.66 -3.68 -0.98
N GLN A 24 8.59 -3.68 -1.94
CA GLN A 24 8.41 -2.99 -3.23
C GLN A 24 7.13 -3.45 -3.95
N GLU A 25 6.85 -4.76 -3.96
CA GLU A 25 5.66 -5.34 -4.60
C GLU A 25 4.37 -4.84 -3.96
N LYS A 26 4.31 -4.80 -2.62
CA LYS A 26 3.14 -4.31 -1.87
C LYS A 26 2.94 -2.80 -2.09
N ILE A 27 4.02 -2.03 -2.12
CA ILE A 27 3.96 -0.59 -2.40
C ILE A 27 3.47 -0.34 -3.83
N MET A 28 4.02 -1.05 -4.82
CA MET A 28 3.64 -0.89 -6.22
C MET A 28 2.19 -1.29 -6.45
N ALA A 29 1.72 -2.40 -5.88
CA ALA A 29 0.32 -2.82 -5.98
C ALA A 29 -0.66 -1.76 -5.45
N LEU A 30 -0.32 -1.09 -4.34
CA LEU A 30 -1.10 0.01 -3.79
C LEU A 30 -0.99 1.29 -4.62
N ALA A 31 0.18 1.56 -5.21
CA ALA A 31 0.45 2.76 -5.99
C ALA A 31 -0.11 2.70 -7.43
N THR A 32 -0.37 1.52 -7.97
CA THR A 32 -0.96 1.32 -9.32
C THR A 32 -2.45 1.03 -9.30
N GLY A 33 -3.07 0.94 -8.12
CA GLY A 33 -4.49 0.60 -7.99
C GLY A 33 -4.83 -0.85 -8.39
N THR A 34 -3.82 -1.71 -8.58
CA THR A 34 -4.01 -3.13 -8.90
C THR A 34 -4.43 -3.88 -7.64
N LYS A 35 -5.68 -3.69 -7.24
CA LYS A 35 -6.26 -4.26 -6.02
C LYS A 35 -6.57 -5.75 -6.21
N ASN A 36 -5.54 -6.59 -6.34
CA ASN A 36 -5.67 -8.06 -6.33
C ASN A 36 -5.66 -8.62 -4.89
N TYR A 37 -6.43 -8.01 -3.99
CA TYR A 37 -6.79 -8.60 -2.70
C TYR A 37 -8.30 -8.76 -2.64
N SER A 38 -8.82 -9.59 -3.57
CA SER A 38 -10.08 -10.30 -3.42
C SER A 38 -9.82 -11.45 -2.46
N GLY A 39 -10.01 -11.18 -1.18
CA GLY A 39 -9.82 -12.15 -0.10
C GLY A 39 -10.69 -11.81 1.11
N VAL A 40 -11.94 -11.40 0.84
CA VAL A 40 -13.12 -11.58 1.70
C VAL A 40 -14.33 -11.80 0.81
#